data_AF-A0A1E7HHI1-F1
#
_entry.id   AF-A0A1E7HHI1-F1
#
_cell.length_a   1.000
_cell.length_b   1.000
_cell.length_c   1.000
_cell.angle_alpha   90.00
_cell.angle_beta   90.00
_cell.angle_gamma   90.00
#
_symmetry.space_group_name_H-M   'P 1'
#
loop_
_entity.id
_entity.type
_entity.pdbx_description
1 polymer ?
#
loop_
_entity_poly.entity_id
_entity_poly.type
_entity_poly.pdbx_seq_one_letter_code
_entity_poly.pdbx_strand_id
1 'polypeptide(L)'
;MHNHNLPNLLERMDPGIVLFDNDFRVSYVNQALMHIFAETSREEIFDQSLLQMHSGPSRAKFEEIFSLMKDSSRQVSFSIKRMSGSQRDLFLLLKLMPLLDTSLTNSLHCCLVYDITGLIANPQRRFIKVPVTAGSEIHLIDPEEIVFIKAENVYSQVATTDGEFFCDLSLGVLEAGLNQERFFRIHRSYLVNLDRVQKVIREGNAVTLLMADSDNRLPVSRNRAKDFLVRVGLK
;
A
#
# COMPACT_ATOMS: atom_id res chain seq x y z
N MET A 1 12.62 1.19 -27.52
CA MET A 1 12.30 0.38 -26.33
C MET A 1 12.60 1.23 -25.09
N HIS A 2 11.60 1.92 -24.54
CA HIS A 2 11.80 2.79 -23.38
C HIS A 2 11.90 1.94 -22.11
N ASN A 3 13.05 2.00 -21.45
CA ASN A 3 13.34 1.25 -20.23
C ASN A 3 12.51 1.83 -19.08
N HIS A 4 11.32 1.26 -18.82
CA HIS A 4 10.42 1.66 -17.74
C HIS A 4 10.88 1.02 -16.42
N ASN A 5 12.11 1.33 -15.99
CA ASN A 5 12.61 0.83 -14.72
C ASN A 5 12.10 1.74 -13.58
N LEU A 6 11.37 1.16 -12.63
CA LEU A 6 10.77 1.89 -11.50
C LEU A 6 11.77 2.74 -10.72
N PRO A 7 13.03 2.30 -10.48
CA PRO A 7 14.06 3.12 -9.82
C PRO A 7 14.39 4.41 -10.58
N ASN A 8 14.61 4.35 -11.90
CA ASN A 8 14.88 5.51 -12.75
C ASN A 8 13.70 6.50 -12.79
N LEU A 9 12.49 6.01 -12.54
CA LEU A 9 11.31 6.84 -12.57
C LEU A 9 11.11 7.56 -11.23
N LEU A 10 11.40 6.90 -10.10
CA LEU A 10 11.42 7.53 -8.78
C LEU A 10 12.51 8.62 -8.67
N GLU A 11 13.67 8.43 -9.32
CA GLU A 11 14.73 9.44 -9.38
C GLU A 11 14.33 10.72 -10.13
N ARG A 12 13.34 10.65 -11.02
CA ARG A 12 12.83 11.80 -11.79
C ARG A 12 11.64 12.49 -11.14
N MET A 13 11.10 11.92 -10.07
CA MET A 13 9.97 12.49 -9.36
C MET A 13 10.46 13.48 -8.31
N ASP A 14 9.86 14.66 -8.27
CA ASP A 14 10.06 15.61 -7.18
C ASP A 14 9.26 15.15 -5.95
N PRO A 15 9.91 14.68 -4.87
CA PRO A 15 9.18 14.23 -3.71
C PRO A 15 8.59 15.41 -2.95
N GLY A 16 7.38 15.24 -2.42
CA GLY A 16 6.91 16.02 -1.28
C GLY A 16 7.82 15.76 -0.08
N ILE A 17 8.12 16.79 0.68
CA ILE A 17 8.93 16.70 1.92
C ILE A 17 8.06 17.21 3.05
N VAL A 18 8.01 16.47 4.15
CA VAL A 18 7.38 16.87 5.42
C VAL A 18 8.42 16.72 6.53
N LEU A 19 8.69 17.79 7.26
CA LEU A 19 9.45 17.75 8.51
C LEU A 19 8.52 17.91 9.70
N PHE A 20 8.63 17.02 10.68
CA PHE A 20 7.79 17.04 11.86
C PHE A 20 8.53 16.57 13.12
N ASP A 21 8.09 17.02 14.29
CA ASP A 21 8.72 16.72 15.58
C ASP A 21 8.20 15.42 16.22
N ASN A 22 8.67 15.12 17.44
CA ASN A 22 8.23 13.94 18.20
C ASN A 22 6.76 13.96 18.62
N ASP A 23 6.11 15.12 18.61
CA ASP A 23 4.68 15.31 18.87
C ASP A 23 3.86 15.28 17.56
N PHE A 24 4.50 14.92 16.45
CA PHE A 24 3.94 14.85 15.12
C PHE A 24 3.45 16.20 14.57
N ARG A 25 3.99 17.31 15.05
CA ARG A 25 3.67 18.65 14.51
C ARG A 25 4.56 18.96 13.32
N VAL A 26 3.94 19.36 12.22
CA VAL A 26 4.66 19.73 11.00
C VAL A 26 5.30 21.09 11.17
N SER A 27 6.61 21.18 10.91
CA SER A 27 7.37 22.43 10.95
C SER A 27 7.68 22.96 9.55
N TYR A 28 7.96 22.07 8.60
CA TYR A 28 8.29 22.43 7.23
C TYR A 28 7.69 21.48 6.22
N VAL A 29 7.33 22.04 5.06
CA VAL A 29 6.99 21.28 3.86
C VAL A 29 7.64 21.93 2.65
N ASN A 30 7.84 21.18 1.57
CA ASN A 30 8.28 21.76 0.30
C ASN A 30 7.08 22.03 -0.65
N GLN A 31 7.36 22.76 -1.74
CA GLN A 31 6.36 23.11 -2.75
C GLN A 31 5.71 21.86 -3.39
N ALA A 32 6.49 20.81 -3.63
CA ALA A 32 6.00 19.57 -4.25
C ALA A 32 4.91 18.92 -3.40
N LEU A 33 5.04 18.94 -2.07
CA LEU A 33 3.99 18.44 -1.19
C LEU A 33 2.68 19.21 -1.37
N MET A 34 2.75 20.54 -1.46
CA MET A 34 1.57 21.38 -1.70
C MET A 34 0.90 21.06 -3.04
N HIS A 35 1.66 20.61 -4.05
CA HIS A 35 1.07 20.15 -5.30
C HIS A 35 0.40 18.77 -5.17
N ILE A 36 1.01 17.83 -4.44
CA ILE A 36 0.43 16.51 -4.17
C ILE A 36 -0.87 16.64 -3.37
N PHE A 37 -0.92 17.60 -2.43
CA PHE A 37 -2.04 17.88 -1.55
C PHE A 37 -2.65 19.27 -1.80
N ALA A 38 -2.92 19.60 -3.06
CA ALA A 38 -3.38 20.93 -3.49
C ALA A 38 -4.66 21.44 -2.80
N GLU A 39 -5.45 20.55 -2.22
CA GLU A 39 -6.70 20.89 -1.54
C GLU A 39 -6.62 20.87 -0.02
N THR A 40 -5.49 20.43 0.54
CA THR A 40 -5.28 20.45 1.98
C THR A 40 -4.89 21.88 2.37
N SER A 41 -5.66 22.46 3.30
CA SER A 41 -5.44 23.85 3.71
C SER A 41 -4.13 23.98 4.50
N ARG A 42 -3.62 25.21 4.60
CA ARG A 42 -2.45 25.50 5.43
C ARG A 42 -2.71 25.13 6.89
N GLU A 43 -3.87 25.52 7.41
CA GLU A 43 -4.30 25.24 8.78
C GLU A 43 -4.37 23.73 9.02
N GLU A 44 -4.88 22.96 8.06
CA GLU A 44 -4.92 21.51 8.14
C GLU A 44 -3.53 20.85 8.22
N ILE A 45 -2.51 21.44 7.58
CA ILE A 45 -1.13 20.93 7.57
C ILE A 45 -0.36 21.33 8.82
N PHE A 46 -0.51 22.58 9.29
CA PHE A 46 0.38 23.16 10.30
C PHE A 46 -0.25 23.30 11.70
N ASP A 47 -1.57 23.39 11.82
CA ASP A 47 -2.21 23.75 13.11
C ASP A 47 -2.59 22.53 13.96
N GLN A 48 -2.53 21.33 13.37
CA GLN A 48 -2.81 20.05 14.02
C GLN A 48 -1.65 19.08 13.85
N SER A 49 -1.54 18.06 14.72
CA SER A 49 -0.55 17.02 14.55
C SER A 49 -0.94 16.04 13.45
N LEU A 50 0.03 15.37 12.82
CA LEU A 50 -0.24 14.34 11.82
C LEU A 50 -1.17 13.25 12.37
N LEU A 51 -1.14 12.93 13.66
CA LEU A 51 -2.06 11.99 14.28
C LEU A 51 -3.52 12.49 14.31
N GLN A 52 -3.72 13.80 14.47
CA GLN A 52 -5.05 14.41 14.45
C GLN A 52 -5.62 14.50 13.04
N MET A 53 -4.76 14.61 12.02
CA MET A 53 -5.15 14.58 10.60
C MET A 53 -5.71 13.22 10.15
N HIS A 54 -5.42 12.14 10.87
CA HIS A 54 -5.81 10.78 10.49
C HIS A 54 -6.84 10.21 11.46
N SER A 55 -7.83 9.47 10.93
CA SER A 55 -8.88 8.84 11.74
C SER A 55 -8.71 7.32 11.84
N GLY A 56 -9.13 6.78 12.99
CA GLY A 56 -9.30 5.34 13.23
C GLY A 56 -8.12 4.47 12.75
N PRO A 57 -8.31 3.55 11.79
CA PRO A 57 -7.26 2.64 11.33
C PRO A 57 -6.03 3.32 10.73
N SER A 58 -6.19 4.46 10.05
CA SER A 58 -5.07 5.18 9.42
C SER A 58 -4.11 5.77 10.46
N ARG A 59 -4.65 6.22 11.60
CA ARG A 59 -3.87 6.71 12.73
C ARG A 59 -3.04 5.59 13.36
N ALA A 60 -3.68 4.46 13.69
CA ALA A 60 -2.99 3.31 14.27
C ALA A 60 -1.86 2.80 13.36
N LYS A 61 -2.10 2.78 12.04
CA LYS A 61 -1.10 2.41 11.04
C LYS A 61 0.11 3.35 11.04
N PHE A 62 -0.11 4.65 11.16
CA PHE A 62 0.97 5.63 11.23
C PHE A 62 1.78 5.53 12.53
N GLU A 63 1.11 5.34 13.68
CA GLU A 63 1.76 5.09 14.98
C GLU A 63 2.65 3.85 14.92
N GLU A 64 2.19 2.77 14.29
CA GLU A 64 2.96 1.54 14.10
C GLU A 64 4.22 1.76 13.25
N ILE A 65 4.08 2.43 12.09
CA ILE A 65 5.23 2.76 11.22
C ILE A 65 6.26 3.58 11.98
N PHE A 66 5.81 4.56 12.76
CA PHE A 66 6.68 5.42 13.52
C PHE A 66 7.40 4.67 14.64
N SER A 67 6.73 3.71 15.29
CA SER A 67 7.36 2.80 16.25
C SER A 67 8.48 1.99 15.60
N LEU A 68 8.20 1.38 14.42
CA LEU A 68 9.20 0.60 13.68
C LEU A 68 10.44 1.43 13.32
N MET A 69 10.24 2.69 12.92
CA MET A 69 11.33 3.61 12.63
C MET A 69 12.15 3.93 13.89
N LYS A 70 11.49 4.21 15.03
CA LYS A 70 12.16 4.48 16.30
C LYS A 70 12.98 3.29 16.79
N ASP A 71 12.40 2.09 16.75
CA ASP A 71 13.04 0.86 17.24
C ASP A 71 14.26 0.47 16.41
N SER A 72 14.19 0.68 15.08
CA SER A 72 15.29 0.35 14.18
C SER A 72 16.33 1.46 14.02
N SER A 73 15.99 2.70 14.39
CA SER A 73 16.75 3.92 14.07
C SER A 73 17.14 4.00 12.58
N ARG A 74 16.30 3.46 11.71
CA ARG A 74 16.50 3.38 10.26
C ARG A 74 15.32 3.97 9.51
N GLN A 75 15.54 4.25 8.23
CA GLN A 75 14.46 4.64 7.34
C GLN A 75 13.44 3.49 7.19
N VAL A 76 12.16 3.84 7.13
CA VAL A 76 11.05 2.91 6.87
C VAL A 76 10.32 3.39 5.62
N SER A 77 10.20 2.51 4.63
CA SER A 77 9.40 2.77 3.44
C SER A 77 8.04 2.10 3.58
N PHE A 78 6.98 2.75 3.14
CA PHE A 78 5.63 2.19 3.12
C PHE A 78 4.79 2.89 2.05
N SER A 79 3.70 2.26 1.62
CA SER A 79 2.78 2.89 0.67
C SER A 79 1.37 3.00 1.23
N ILE A 80 0.67 4.06 0.83
CA ILE A 80 -0.71 4.31 1.20
C ILE A 80 -1.54 4.62 -0.03
N LYS A 81 -2.79 4.17 0.01
CA LYS A 81 -3.85 4.61 -0.89
C LYS A 81 -4.71 5.60 -0.12
N ARG A 82 -4.75 6.86 -0.54
CA ARG A 82 -5.69 7.85 -0.02
C ARG A 82 -6.93 7.83 -0.89
N MET A 83 -8.05 7.41 -0.29
CA MET A 83 -9.36 7.50 -0.94
C MET A 83 -9.82 8.95 -0.89
N SER A 84 -10.11 9.53 -2.04
CA SER A 84 -10.81 10.82 -2.12
C SER A 84 -12.24 10.54 -2.53
N GLY A 85 -13.21 10.98 -1.74
CA GLY A 85 -14.62 10.62 -1.94
C GLY A 85 -15.17 11.02 -3.31
N SER A 86 -14.69 12.11 -3.90
CA SER A 86 -15.14 12.69 -5.18
C SER A 86 -14.06 12.80 -6.26
N GLN A 87 -12.81 12.42 -5.97
CA GLN A 87 -11.67 12.59 -6.88
C GLN A 87 -10.97 11.28 -7.21
N ARG A 88 -9.91 11.39 -8.01
CA ARG A 88 -8.96 10.31 -8.26
C ARG A 88 -8.30 9.87 -6.95
N ASP A 89 -8.33 8.56 -6.73
CA ASP A 89 -7.54 7.92 -5.67
C ASP A 89 -6.05 8.30 -5.82
N LEU A 90 -5.42 8.70 -4.71
CA LEU A 90 -3.98 8.94 -4.68
C LEU A 90 -3.24 7.71 -4.14
N PHE A 91 -2.19 7.32 -4.84
CA PHE A 91 -1.27 6.27 -4.44
C PHE A 91 0.06 6.92 -4.10
N LEU A 92 0.46 6.84 -2.83
CA LEU A 92 1.65 7.49 -2.33
C LEU A 92 2.63 6.44 -1.84
N LEU A 93 3.90 6.59 -2.23
CA LEU A 93 5.02 5.89 -1.63
C LEU A 93 5.70 6.87 -0.66
N LEU A 94 5.81 6.48 0.61
CA LEU A 94 6.37 7.29 1.67
C LEU A 94 7.68 6.66 2.16
N LYS A 95 8.67 7.51 2.43
CA LYS A 95 9.89 7.12 3.13
C LYS A 95 10.00 7.99 4.36
N LEU A 96 9.93 7.37 5.52
CA LEU A 96 10.07 8.03 6.81
C LEU A 96 11.47 7.77 7.35
N MET A 97 12.14 8.80 7.85
CA MET A 97 13.47 8.70 8.43
C MET A 97 13.66 9.65 9.63
N PRO A 98 14.41 9.23 10.66
CA PRO A 98 14.80 10.13 11.73
C PRO A 98 15.85 11.12 11.21
N LEU A 99 15.80 12.36 11.69
CA LEU A 99 16.83 13.37 11.46
C LEU A 99 17.52 13.70 12.77
N LEU A 100 18.83 13.91 12.67
CA LEU A 100 19.64 14.39 13.78
C LEU A 100 19.70 15.91 13.74
N ASP A 101 19.47 16.55 14.88
CA ASP A 101 19.76 17.96 15.05
C ASP A 101 21.27 18.20 15.31
N THR A 102 21.63 19.46 15.56
CA THR A 102 23.01 19.86 15.89
C THR A 102 23.55 19.22 17.17
N SER A 103 22.68 18.72 18.05
CA SER A 103 23.07 17.99 19.26
C SER A 103 23.09 16.47 19.07
N LEU A 104 22.91 16.01 17.83
CA LEU A 104 22.81 14.59 17.46
C LEU A 104 21.66 13.87 18.20
N THR A 105 20.57 14.58 18.46
CA THR A 105 19.35 13.97 19.00
C THR A 105 18.28 13.87 17.92
N ASN A 106 17.45 12.82 18.01
CA ASN A 106 16.33 12.59 17.10
C ASN A 106 15.12 13.44 17.53
N SER A 107 15.25 14.76 17.39
CA SER A 107 14.19 15.73 17.69
C SER A 107 13.26 15.99 16.49
N LEU A 108 13.70 15.62 15.27
CA LEU A 108 12.99 15.87 14.03
C LEU A 108 12.94 14.61 13.15
N HIS A 109 11.90 14.51 12.34
CA HIS A 109 11.68 13.41 11.40
C HIS A 109 11.38 13.97 10.01
N CYS A 110 11.82 13.27 8.98
CA CYS A 110 11.53 13.60 7.60
C CYS A 110 10.70 12.50 6.95
N CYS A 111 9.63 12.89 6.27
CA CYS A 111 8.88 12.02 5.39
C CYS A 111 8.98 12.53 3.95
N LEU A 112 9.54 11.70 3.06
CA LEU A 112 9.46 11.90 1.62
C LEU A 112 8.15 11.27 1.12
N VAL A 113 7.40 12.00 0.30
CA VAL A 113 6.11 11.60 -0.24
C VAL A 113 6.17 11.62 -1.77
N TYR A 114 6.08 10.45 -2.39
CA TYR A 114 6.09 10.30 -3.84
C TYR A 114 4.67 10.00 -4.34
N ASP A 115 4.13 10.82 -5.24
CA ASP A 115 2.87 10.55 -5.91
C ASP A 115 3.05 9.55 -7.07
N ILE A 116 2.86 8.27 -6.77
CA ILE A 116 2.97 7.18 -7.73
C ILE A 116 1.65 6.90 -8.47
N THR A 117 0.63 7.76 -8.32
CA THR A 117 -0.71 7.56 -8.91
C THR A 117 -0.65 7.38 -10.43
N GLY A 118 0.20 8.14 -11.12
CA GLY A 118 0.38 8.01 -12.58
C GLY A 118 0.95 6.66 -13.03
N LEU A 119 1.63 5.95 -12.12
CA LEU A 119 2.22 4.63 -12.37
C LEU A 119 1.25 3.51 -12.08
N ILE A 120 0.45 3.67 -11.03
CA ILE A 120 -0.43 2.63 -10.50
C ILE A 120 -1.83 2.71 -11.12
N ALA A 121 -2.41 3.89 -11.19
CA ALA A 121 -3.79 4.09 -11.60
C ALA A 121 -3.94 4.29 -13.12
N ASN A 122 -2.90 4.06 -13.92
CA ASN A 122 -3.00 4.11 -15.37
C ASN A 122 -3.38 2.71 -15.89
N PRO A 123 -4.57 2.50 -16.47
CA PRO A 123 -5.01 1.19 -16.95
C PRO A 123 -4.07 0.57 -18.01
N GLN A 124 -3.31 1.41 -18.72
CA GLN A 124 -2.31 0.95 -19.71
C GLN A 124 -0.96 0.56 -19.09
N ARG A 125 -0.73 0.87 -17.80
CA ARG A 125 0.50 0.53 -17.07
C ARG A 125 0.15 -0.36 -15.87
N ARG A 126 -0.14 -1.62 -16.17
CA ARG A 126 -0.26 -2.67 -15.16
C ARG A 126 1.12 -3.18 -14.78
N PHE A 127 1.25 -3.71 -13.57
CA PHE A 127 2.44 -4.43 -13.16
C PHE A 127 2.68 -5.61 -14.10
N ILE A 128 3.82 -5.59 -14.79
CA ILE A 128 4.32 -6.74 -15.54
C ILE A 128 4.81 -7.80 -14.56
N LYS A 129 5.48 -7.36 -13.48
CA LYS A 129 5.98 -8.17 -12.38
C LYS A 129 5.67 -7.48 -11.04
N VAL A 130 5.47 -8.25 -9.99
CA VAL A 130 5.36 -7.76 -8.62
C VAL A 130 6.71 -7.93 -7.91
N PRO A 131 7.36 -6.84 -7.46
CA PRO A 131 8.59 -6.94 -6.69
C PRO A 131 8.29 -7.43 -5.27
N VAL A 132 9.03 -8.45 -4.83
CA VAL A 132 8.96 -9.00 -3.48
C VAL A 132 10.37 -9.13 -2.90
N THR A 133 10.50 -9.01 -1.58
CA THR A 133 11.76 -9.09 -0.86
C THR A 133 11.98 -10.52 -0.37
N ALA A 134 13.12 -11.10 -0.73
CA ALA A 134 13.58 -12.40 -0.25
C ALA A 134 14.99 -12.24 0.33
N GLY A 135 15.08 -12.09 1.66
CA GLY A 135 16.34 -11.76 2.31
C GLY A 135 16.86 -10.39 1.88
N SER A 136 18.04 -10.34 1.25
CA SER A 136 18.65 -9.11 0.71
C SER A 136 18.34 -8.85 -0.77
N GLU A 137 17.59 -9.76 -1.43
CA GLU A 137 17.32 -9.68 -2.86
C GLU A 137 15.88 -9.24 -3.14
N ILE A 138 15.70 -8.64 -4.33
CA ILE A 138 14.37 -8.32 -4.88
C ILE A 138 14.05 -9.37 -5.94
N HIS A 139 13.04 -10.18 -5.69
CA HIS A 139 12.51 -11.16 -6.63
C HIS A 139 11.34 -10.53 -7.41
N LEU A 140 11.18 -10.91 -8.67
CA LEU A 140 10.15 -10.36 -9.56
C LEU A 140 9.16 -11.45 -9.94
N ILE A 141 8.02 -11.49 -9.23
CA ILE A 141 6.99 -12.52 -9.39
C ILE A 141 6.06 -12.17 -10.54
N ASP A 142 5.77 -13.14 -11.41
CA ASP A 142 4.72 -12.97 -12.42
C ASP A 142 3.34 -12.89 -11.74
N PRO A 143 2.46 -11.96 -12.14
CA PRO A 143 1.09 -11.92 -11.64
C PRO A 143 0.34 -13.25 -11.75
N GLU A 144 0.68 -14.10 -12.71
CA GLU A 144 0.03 -15.41 -12.91
C GLU A 144 0.44 -16.47 -11.86
N GLU A 145 1.61 -16.31 -11.25
CA GLU A 145 2.12 -17.16 -10.16
C GLU A 145 1.49 -16.82 -8.81
N ILE A 146 0.92 -15.62 -8.68
CA ILE A 146 0.29 -15.16 -7.45
C ILE A 146 -1.03 -15.91 -7.25
N VAL A 147 -1.16 -16.56 -6.09
CA VAL A 147 -2.39 -17.23 -5.64
C VAL A 147 -3.29 -16.21 -4.93
N PHE A 148 -2.75 -15.54 -3.92
CA PHE A 148 -3.41 -14.43 -3.24
C PHE A 148 -2.37 -13.50 -2.62
N ILE A 149 -2.83 -12.34 -2.18
CA ILE A 149 -2.04 -11.37 -1.45
C ILE A 149 -2.78 -11.03 -0.16
N LYS A 150 -2.07 -11.14 0.96
CA LYS A 150 -2.55 -10.84 2.30
C LYS A 150 -1.97 -9.50 2.77
N ALA A 151 -2.78 -8.68 3.42
CA ALA A 151 -2.28 -7.48 4.09
C ALA A 151 -1.54 -7.89 5.38
N GLU A 152 -0.33 -7.37 5.55
CA GLU A 152 0.49 -7.53 6.75
C GLU A 152 0.93 -6.14 7.21
N ASN A 153 0.21 -5.58 8.19
CA ASN A 153 0.36 -4.21 8.67
C ASN A 153 0.36 -3.16 7.54
N VAL A 154 1.51 -2.56 7.27
CA VAL A 154 1.67 -1.51 6.25
C VAL A 154 2.11 -2.05 4.89
N TYR A 155 2.44 -3.33 4.88
CA TYR A 155 3.02 -4.10 3.80
C TYR A 155 2.01 -5.14 3.30
N SER A 156 2.49 -6.05 2.45
CA SER A 156 1.71 -7.20 2.01
C SER A 156 2.58 -8.43 1.91
N GLN A 157 1.93 -9.59 2.02
CA GLN A 157 2.54 -10.88 1.80
C GLN A 157 1.94 -11.46 0.52
N VAL A 158 2.79 -11.76 -0.46
CA VAL A 158 2.42 -12.34 -1.75
C VAL A 158 2.58 -13.85 -1.64
N ALA A 159 1.46 -14.57 -1.70
CA ALA A 159 1.45 -16.02 -1.68
C ALA A 159 1.48 -16.57 -3.12
N THR A 160 2.41 -17.48 -3.36
CA THR A 160 2.58 -18.24 -4.60
C THR A 160 2.50 -19.74 -4.28
N THR A 161 2.61 -20.60 -5.30
CA THR A 161 2.75 -22.05 -5.09
C THR A 161 4.08 -22.43 -4.41
N ASP A 162 5.10 -21.60 -4.57
CA ASP A 162 6.47 -21.90 -4.13
C ASP A 162 6.76 -21.36 -2.73
N GLY A 163 5.87 -20.52 -2.20
CA GLY A 163 5.98 -19.92 -0.88
C GLY A 163 5.35 -18.55 -0.78
N GLU A 164 5.56 -17.93 0.38
CA GLU A 164 5.07 -16.60 0.71
C GLU A 164 6.23 -15.62 0.77
N PHE A 165 6.09 -14.47 0.10
CA PHE A 165 7.11 -13.45 0.00
C PHE A 165 6.61 -12.12 0.54
N PHE A 166 7.52 -11.35 1.15
CA PHE A 166 7.18 -10.03 1.65
C PHE A 166 7.19 -9.00 0.52
N CYS A 167 6.26 -8.04 0.55
CA CYS A 167 6.16 -6.97 -0.43
C CYS A 167 5.97 -5.62 0.26
N ASP A 168 6.81 -4.66 -0.09
CA ASP A 168 6.76 -3.31 0.47
C ASP A 168 5.50 -2.51 0.02
N LEU A 169 4.82 -3.01 -1.02
CA LEU A 169 3.61 -2.40 -1.54
C LEU A 169 2.40 -2.82 -0.71
N SER A 170 1.53 -1.86 -0.42
CA SER A 170 0.27 -2.12 0.26
C SER A 170 -0.72 -2.81 -0.67
N LEU A 171 -1.65 -3.55 -0.08
CA LEU A 171 -2.66 -4.29 -0.82
C LEU A 171 -3.51 -3.38 -1.73
N GLY A 172 -3.71 -2.11 -1.37
CA GLY A 172 -4.41 -1.13 -2.20
C GLY A 172 -3.63 -0.71 -3.45
N VAL A 173 -2.31 -0.57 -3.34
CA VAL A 173 -1.42 -0.31 -4.49
C VAL A 173 -1.39 -1.52 -5.41
N LEU A 174 -1.25 -2.71 -4.85
CA LEU A 174 -1.26 -3.98 -5.61
C LEU A 174 -2.59 -4.18 -6.34
N GLU A 175 -3.72 -3.95 -5.67
CA GLU A 175 -5.05 -4.02 -6.28
C GLU A 175 -5.23 -3.09 -7.48
N ALA A 176 -4.68 -1.88 -7.41
CA ALA A 176 -4.79 -0.90 -8.49
C ALA A 176 -3.83 -1.17 -9.65
N GLY A 177 -2.61 -1.67 -9.37
CA GLY A 177 -1.60 -1.97 -10.38
C GLY A 177 -1.76 -3.33 -11.07
N LEU A 178 -2.48 -4.28 -10.45
CA LEU A 178 -2.74 -5.60 -11.03
C LEU A 178 -3.98 -5.61 -11.95
N ASN A 179 -4.09 -6.63 -12.79
CA ASN A 179 -5.24 -6.78 -13.69
C ASN A 179 -6.53 -7.04 -12.88
N GLN A 180 -7.40 -6.04 -12.77
CA GLN A 180 -8.67 -6.10 -12.02
C GLN A 180 -9.72 -7.08 -12.59
N GLU A 181 -9.49 -7.63 -13.79
CA GLU A 181 -10.30 -8.73 -14.32
C GLU A 181 -9.89 -10.07 -13.72
N ARG A 182 -8.62 -10.22 -13.34
CA ARG A 182 -8.05 -11.44 -12.75
C ARG A 182 -7.90 -11.34 -11.25
N PHE A 183 -7.72 -10.14 -10.69
CA PHE A 183 -7.56 -9.93 -9.25
C PHE A 183 -8.79 -9.27 -8.65
N PHE A 184 -9.25 -9.79 -7.51
CA PHE A 184 -10.43 -9.27 -6.83
C PHE A 184 -10.22 -9.14 -5.32
N ARG A 185 -10.54 -7.96 -4.77
CA ARG A 185 -10.48 -7.70 -3.33
C ARG A 185 -11.71 -8.28 -2.63
N ILE A 186 -11.52 -9.43 -1.97
CA ILE A 186 -12.59 -10.17 -1.28
C ILE A 186 -12.76 -9.73 0.18
N HIS A 187 -11.70 -9.21 0.79
CA HIS A 187 -11.67 -8.78 2.19
C HIS A 187 -10.75 -7.57 2.32
N ARG A 188 -10.89 -6.77 3.38
CA ARG A 188 -9.95 -5.69 3.69
C ARG A 188 -8.50 -6.18 3.86
N SER A 189 -8.29 -7.48 4.05
CA SER A 189 -6.98 -8.10 4.22
C SER A 189 -6.58 -9.07 3.09
N TYR A 190 -7.44 -9.30 2.08
CA TYR A 190 -7.17 -10.30 1.04
C TYR A 190 -7.57 -9.82 -0.35
N LEU A 191 -6.59 -9.86 -1.26
CA LEU A 191 -6.73 -9.73 -2.70
C LEU A 191 -6.43 -11.11 -3.32
N VAL A 192 -7.34 -11.67 -4.11
CA VAL A 192 -7.16 -13.02 -4.67
C VAL A 192 -6.99 -12.97 -6.17
N ASN A 193 -6.18 -13.88 -6.71
CA ASN A 193 -6.21 -14.20 -8.13
C ASN A 193 -7.39 -15.14 -8.40
N LEU A 194 -8.33 -14.69 -9.21
CA LEU A 194 -9.56 -15.40 -9.55
C LEU A 194 -9.28 -16.70 -10.31
N ASP A 195 -8.23 -16.74 -11.12
CA ASP A 195 -7.82 -17.95 -11.86
C ASP A 195 -7.29 -19.04 -10.93
N ARG A 196 -6.94 -18.67 -9.70
CA ARG A 196 -6.45 -19.56 -8.66
C ARG A 196 -7.53 -19.89 -7.61
N VAL A 197 -8.79 -19.51 -7.83
CA VAL A 197 -9.89 -19.92 -6.94
C VAL A 197 -10.35 -21.33 -7.32
N GLN A 198 -10.14 -22.29 -6.42
CA GLN A 198 -10.52 -23.69 -6.68
C GLN A 198 -11.98 -23.97 -6.30
N LYS A 199 -12.44 -23.48 -5.14
CA LYS A 199 -13.80 -23.72 -4.65
C LYS A 199 -14.37 -22.51 -3.93
N VAL A 200 -15.67 -22.32 -4.06
CA VAL A 200 -16.47 -21.38 -3.26
C VAL A 200 -17.32 -22.18 -2.29
N ILE A 201 -17.08 -22.00 -0.99
CA ILE A 201 -17.82 -22.66 0.10
C ILE A 201 -18.82 -21.64 0.65
N ARG A 202 -20.10 -22.03 0.71
CA ARG A 202 -21.18 -21.20 1.27
C ARG A 202 -21.74 -21.87 2.53
N GLU A 203 -21.70 -21.15 3.64
CA GLU A 203 -22.22 -21.59 4.94
C GLU A 203 -23.16 -20.51 5.48
N GLY A 204 -24.46 -20.65 5.19
CA GLY A 204 -25.44 -19.59 5.41
C GLY A 204 -25.07 -18.33 4.59
N ASN A 205 -24.82 -17.22 5.28
CA ASN A 205 -24.39 -15.95 4.67
C ASN A 205 -22.87 -15.81 4.56
N ALA A 206 -22.09 -16.77 5.09
CA ALA A 206 -20.64 -16.76 4.98
C ALA A 206 -20.21 -17.34 3.63
N VAL A 207 -19.23 -16.68 3.01
CA VAL A 207 -18.58 -17.15 1.78
C VAL A 207 -17.08 -17.27 2.05
N THR A 208 -16.53 -18.44 1.77
CA THR A 208 -15.12 -18.76 1.94
C THR A 208 -14.57 -19.32 0.64
N LEU A 209 -13.36 -18.89 0.26
CA LEU A 209 -12.68 -19.39 -0.92
C LEU A 209 -11.63 -20.41 -0.51
N LEU A 210 -11.56 -21.52 -1.25
CA LEU A 210 -10.41 -22.41 -1.24
C LEU A 210 -9.55 -22.05 -2.45
N MET A 211 -8.29 -21.72 -2.19
CA MET A 211 -7.33 -21.35 -3.24
C MET A 211 -6.65 -22.59 -3.82
N ALA A 212 -6.18 -22.50 -5.06
CA ALA A 212 -5.43 -23.56 -5.71
C ALA A 212 -4.15 -23.89 -4.93
N ASP A 213 -3.75 -25.17 -5.00
CA ASP A 213 -2.48 -25.69 -4.49
C ASP A 213 -2.18 -25.35 -3.02
N SER A 214 -3.23 -25.09 -2.23
CA SER A 214 -3.13 -24.83 -0.79
C SER A 214 -4.43 -25.15 -0.04
N ASP A 215 -4.32 -25.45 1.25
CA ASP A 215 -5.47 -25.56 2.15
C ASP A 215 -5.96 -24.19 2.67
N ASN A 216 -5.50 -23.11 2.04
CA ASN A 216 -5.80 -21.74 2.46
C ASN A 216 -7.29 -21.43 2.22
N ARG A 217 -8.00 -21.26 3.33
CA ARG A 217 -9.42 -20.85 3.36
C ARG A 217 -9.51 -19.36 3.62
N LEU A 218 -9.87 -18.59 2.59
CA LEU A 218 -9.91 -17.14 2.66
C LEU A 218 -11.36 -16.65 2.81
N PRO A 219 -11.72 -15.97 3.91
CA PRO A 219 -13.06 -15.46 4.10
C PRO A 219 -13.32 -14.26 3.19
N VAL A 220 -14.48 -14.27 2.51
CA VAL A 220 -14.98 -13.11 1.78
C VAL A 220 -15.77 -12.24 2.75
N SER A 221 -15.46 -10.95 2.81
CA SER A 221 -16.22 -10.02 3.65
C SER A 221 -17.69 -9.94 3.20
N ARG A 222 -18.61 -9.78 4.16
CA ARG A 222 -20.06 -9.73 3.88
C ARG A 222 -20.41 -8.70 2.80
N ASN A 223 -19.77 -7.53 2.85
CA ASN A 223 -20.01 -6.44 1.90
C ASN A 223 -19.46 -6.73 0.49
N ARG A 224 -18.55 -7.69 0.34
CA ARG A 224 -17.94 -8.07 -0.95
C ARG A 224 -18.49 -9.37 -1.51
N ALA A 225 -19.15 -10.19 -0.69
CA ALA A 225 -19.66 -11.50 -1.08
C ALA A 225 -20.57 -11.43 -2.31
N LYS A 226 -21.54 -10.51 -2.33
CA LYS A 226 -22.47 -10.35 -3.46
C LYS A 226 -21.73 -10.04 -4.76
N ASP A 227 -20.81 -9.09 -4.75
CA ASP A 227 -20.05 -8.65 -5.93
C ASP A 227 -19.09 -9.74 -6.41
N PHE A 228 -18.44 -10.42 -5.47
CA PHE A 228 -17.58 -11.56 -5.78
C PHE A 228 -18.37 -12.66 -6.50
N LEU A 229 -19.54 -13.03 -5.98
CA LEU A 229 -20.37 -14.09 -6.57
C LEU A 229 -20.84 -13.74 -8.00
N VAL A 230 -21.12 -12.47 -8.30
CA VAL A 230 -21.34 -11.99 -9.69
C VAL A 230 -20.13 -12.27 -10.54
N ARG A 231 -18.96 -11.84 -10.05
CA ARG A 231 -17.71 -11.84 -10.81
C ARG A 231 -17.33 -13.25 -11.25
N VAL A 232 -17.61 -14.25 -10.42
CA VAL A 232 -17.33 -15.66 -10.72
C VAL A 232 -18.53 -16.42 -11.32
N GLY A 233 -19.60 -15.72 -11.69
CA GLY A 233 -20.74 -16.31 -12.40
C GLY A 233 -21.67 -17.20 -11.56
N LEU A 234 -21.64 -17.09 -10.23
CA LEU A 234 -22.45 -17.91 -9.31
C LEU A 234 -23.70 -17.19 -8.79
N LYS A 235 -24.32 -16.36 -9.64
CA LYS A 235 -25.59 -15.68 -9.37
C LYS A 235 -26.77 -16.40 -10.00
#